data_AF-A0A9E2RDE5-F1
#
_entry.id   AF-A0A9E2RDE5-F1
#
_cell.length_a   1.000
_cell.length_b   1.000
_cell.length_c   1.000
_cell.angle_alpha   90.00
_cell.angle_beta   90.00
_cell.angle_gamma   90.00
#
_symmetry.space_group_name_H-M   'P 1'
#
loop_
_entity.id
_entity.type
_entity.pdbx_description
1 polymer ?
#
loop_
_entity_poly.entity_id
_entity_poly.type
_entity_poly.pdbx_seq_one_letter_code
_entity_poly.pdbx_strand_id
1 'polypeptide(L)'
;MDWLLLLGLLSLLIVGATASFYLHAFVTRIRQEFRAAQPDLRITNLSAMSSGNVLTIFPELENVGGGVAYDCLLHMGGWEGNFAVKKVYPRGPRYQKHVASIVLGPDAPIRAKLINNGYIRLRYLDRWGQKYDCWYQVTQVGTEETPLYNVQIDLEQPQLNEPHPTFWEMRKFLRTIPLYD
;
A
#
# COMPACT_ATOMS: atom_id res chain seq x y z
N MET A 1 -60.58 -10.14 -13.64
CA MET A 1 -59.79 -10.51 -12.45
C MET A 1 -58.29 -10.22 -12.64
N ASP A 2 -57.82 -10.06 -13.88
CA ASP A 2 -56.39 -9.90 -14.22
C ASP A 2 -55.79 -8.52 -13.94
N TRP A 3 -56.61 -7.46 -13.90
CA TRP A 3 -56.15 -6.09 -13.66
C TRP A 3 -55.53 -5.89 -12.26
N LEU A 4 -56.06 -6.57 -11.25
CA LEU A 4 -55.52 -6.51 -9.89
C LEU A 4 -54.15 -7.20 -9.77
N LEU A 5 -53.97 -8.33 -10.47
CA LEU A 5 -52.69 -9.02 -10.56
C LEU A 5 -51.65 -8.17 -11.30
N LEU A 6 -52.06 -7.50 -12.37
CA LEU A 6 -51.18 -6.64 -13.17
C LEU A 6 -50.74 -5.40 -12.38
N LEU A 7 -51.67 -4.76 -11.64
CA LEU A 7 -51.34 -3.67 -10.70
C LEU A 7 -50.44 -4.13 -9.55
N GLY A 8 -50.69 -5.33 -9.01
CA GLY A 8 -49.83 -5.94 -7.99
C GLY A 8 -48.41 -6.18 -8.49
N LEU A 9 -48.25 -6.71 -9.71
CA LEU A 9 -46.95 -6.97 -10.30
C LEU A 9 -46.20 -5.67 -10.62
N LEU A 10 -46.91 -4.67 -11.16
CA LEU A 10 -46.35 -3.36 -11.49
C LEU A 10 -45.90 -2.60 -10.23
N SER A 11 -46.69 -2.64 -9.16
CA SER A 11 -46.29 -2.06 -7.87
C SER A 11 -45.08 -2.78 -7.26
N LEU A 12 -45.02 -4.11 -7.34
CA LEU A 12 -43.87 -4.88 -6.88
C LEU A 12 -42.60 -4.54 -7.67
N LEU A 13 -42.70 -4.38 -9.00
CA LEU A 13 -41.58 -3.94 -9.83
C LEU A 13 -41.09 -2.54 -9.45
N ILE A 14 -42.01 -1.58 -9.24
CA ILE A 14 -41.64 -0.22 -8.84
C ILE A 14 -40.97 -0.20 -7.47
N VAL A 15 -41.54 -0.91 -6.48
CA VAL A 15 -40.97 -1.03 -5.13
C VAL A 15 -39.62 -1.74 -5.16
N GLY A 16 -39.50 -2.82 -5.93
CA GLY A 16 -38.25 -3.56 -6.11
C GLY A 16 -37.16 -2.71 -6.77
N ALA A 17 -37.50 -1.97 -7.82
CA ALA A 17 -36.56 -1.08 -8.51
C ALA A 17 -36.09 0.07 -7.60
N THR A 18 -37.01 0.71 -6.88
CA THR A 18 -36.66 1.77 -5.93
C THR A 18 -35.81 1.23 -4.77
N ALA A 19 -36.20 0.11 -4.16
CA ALA A 19 -35.42 -0.53 -3.09
C ALA A 19 -34.00 -0.91 -3.57
N SER A 20 -33.89 -1.49 -4.78
CA SER A 20 -32.61 -1.84 -5.40
C SER A 20 -31.73 -0.59 -5.64
N PHE A 21 -32.33 0.48 -6.15
CA PHE A 21 -31.63 1.75 -6.38
C PHE A 21 -31.07 2.33 -5.07
N TYR A 22 -31.89 2.41 -4.02
CA TYR A 22 -31.45 2.90 -2.71
C TYR A 22 -30.40 1.98 -2.08
N LEU A 23 -30.55 0.67 -2.19
CA LEU A 23 -29.58 -0.30 -1.68
C LEU A 23 -28.23 -0.14 -2.38
N HIS A 24 -28.25 0.00 -3.71
CA HIS A 24 -27.04 0.21 -4.50
C HIS A 24 -26.34 1.51 -4.10
N ALA A 25 -27.08 2.63 -4.02
CA ALA A 25 -26.55 3.92 -3.59
C ALA A 25 -25.98 3.87 -2.16
N PHE A 26 -26.61 3.12 -1.27
CA PHE A 26 -26.12 2.92 0.08
C PHE A 26 -24.81 2.14 0.12
N VAL A 27 -24.69 1.06 -0.65
CA VAL A 27 -23.47 0.25 -0.74
C VAL A 27 -22.33 1.05 -1.35
N THR A 28 -22.57 1.80 -2.43
CA THR A 28 -21.54 2.61 -3.08
C THR A 28 -21.06 3.72 -2.16
N ARG A 29 -21.96 4.40 -1.45
CA ARG A 29 -21.60 5.43 -0.48
C ARG A 29 -20.67 4.91 0.62
N ILE A 30 -21.01 3.79 1.25
CA ILE A 30 -20.17 3.19 2.30
C ILE A 30 -18.78 2.83 1.75
N ARG A 31 -18.71 2.26 0.54
CA ARG A 31 -17.42 1.96 -0.10
C ARG A 31 -16.59 3.22 -0.35
N GLN A 32 -17.22 4.29 -0.82
CA GLN A 32 -16.55 5.57 -1.07
C GLN A 32 -16.06 6.22 0.22
N GLU A 33 -16.89 6.29 1.26
CA GLU A 33 -16.51 6.80 2.57
C GLU A 33 -15.35 5.99 3.17
N PHE A 34 -15.40 4.66 3.05
CA PHE A 34 -14.33 3.78 3.51
C PHE A 34 -13.03 4.02 2.73
N ARG A 35 -13.07 4.05 1.39
CA ARG A 35 -11.89 4.34 0.55
C ARG A 35 -11.31 5.73 0.79
N ALA A 36 -12.15 6.74 1.05
CA ALA A 36 -11.69 8.10 1.34
C ALA A 36 -10.89 8.19 2.65
N ALA A 37 -11.11 7.26 3.58
CA ALA A 37 -10.43 7.21 4.87
C ALA A 37 -9.20 6.28 4.89
N GLN A 38 -8.90 5.59 3.78
CA GLN A 38 -7.74 4.72 3.69
C GLN A 38 -6.48 5.48 3.26
N PRO A 39 -5.30 5.15 3.84
CA PRO A 39 -4.02 5.57 3.30
C PRO A 39 -3.68 4.84 2.00
N ASP A 40 -2.81 5.43 1.20
CA ASP A 40 -2.19 4.80 0.02
C ASP A 40 -0.75 5.30 -0.07
N LEU A 41 0.16 4.57 0.59
CA LEU A 41 1.56 4.93 0.70
C LEU A 41 2.39 4.17 -0.34
N ARG A 42 3.19 4.92 -1.12
CA ARG A 42 4.02 4.38 -2.22
C ARG A 42 5.41 5.00 -2.22
N ILE A 43 6.39 4.25 -2.73
CA ILE A 43 7.68 4.80 -3.14
C ILE A 43 7.50 5.40 -4.54
N THR A 44 7.64 6.72 -4.68
CA THR A 44 7.44 7.43 -5.94
C THR A 44 8.75 7.83 -6.62
N ASN A 45 9.84 7.87 -5.87
CA ASN A 45 11.16 8.16 -6.41
C ASN A 45 12.24 7.42 -5.60
N LEU A 46 13.40 7.26 -6.22
CA LEU A 46 14.55 6.64 -5.63
C LEU A 46 15.81 7.36 -6.07
N SER A 47 16.62 7.77 -5.11
CA SER A 47 18.00 8.19 -5.38
C SER A 47 18.97 7.30 -4.62
N ALA A 48 20.17 7.14 -5.16
CA ALA A 48 21.22 6.35 -4.53
C ALA A 48 22.53 7.14 -4.55
N MET A 49 23.28 7.04 -3.46
CA MET A 49 24.60 7.62 -3.34
C MET A 49 25.59 6.52 -2.96
N SER A 50 26.64 6.37 -3.75
CA SER A 50 27.77 5.50 -3.43
C SER A 50 28.91 6.34 -2.85
N SER A 51 29.44 5.95 -1.69
CA SER A 51 30.61 6.57 -1.08
C SER A 51 31.56 5.46 -0.63
N GLY A 52 32.65 5.29 -1.40
CA GLY A 52 33.55 4.16 -1.24
C GLY A 52 32.80 2.82 -1.36
N ASN A 53 32.89 2.00 -0.31
CA ASN A 53 32.25 0.69 -0.25
C ASN A 53 30.84 0.72 0.38
N VAL A 54 30.21 1.89 0.54
CA VAL A 54 28.87 2.02 1.14
C VAL A 54 27.89 2.59 0.11
N LEU A 55 26.74 1.95 -0.05
CA LEU A 55 25.64 2.40 -0.90
C LEU A 55 24.50 2.86 0.01
N THR A 56 24.09 4.11 -0.11
CA THR A 56 22.91 4.62 0.58
C THR A 56 21.80 4.86 -0.42
N ILE A 57 20.65 4.26 -0.18
CA ILE A 57 19.44 4.41 -0.99
C ILE A 57 18.47 5.33 -0.24
N PHE A 58 17.91 6.28 -0.97
CA PHE A 58 16.97 7.29 -0.47
C PHE A 58 15.62 7.14 -1.18
N PRO A 59 14.77 6.18 -0.76
CA PRO A 59 13.43 6.07 -1.29
C PRO A 59 12.56 7.22 -0.79
N GLU A 60 11.86 7.85 -1.71
CA GLU A 60 10.91 8.92 -1.48
C GLU A 60 9.50 8.33 -1.38
N LEU A 61 8.91 8.43 -0.19
CA LEU A 61 7.62 7.87 0.18
C LEU A 61 6.54 8.95 0.12
N GLU A 62 5.43 8.64 -0.53
CA GLU A 62 4.32 9.58 -0.71
C GLU A 62 3.00 8.90 -0.36
N ASN A 63 2.17 9.57 0.45
CA ASN A 63 0.82 9.12 0.77
C ASN A 63 -0.18 9.84 -0.12
N VAL A 64 -0.67 9.15 -1.15
CA VAL A 64 -1.69 9.68 -2.08
C VAL A 64 -3.12 9.45 -1.57
N GLY A 65 -3.26 8.63 -0.52
CA GLY A 65 -4.54 8.31 0.12
C GLY A 65 -5.08 9.42 1.03
N GLY A 66 -6.38 9.35 1.30
CA GLY A 66 -7.06 10.30 2.19
C GLY A 66 -6.86 10.01 3.69
N GLY A 67 -6.43 8.80 4.03
CA GLY A 67 -6.14 8.37 5.40
C GLY A 67 -4.68 8.54 5.81
N VAL A 68 -4.42 8.41 7.11
CA VAL A 68 -3.06 8.39 7.69
C VAL A 68 -2.52 6.97 7.66
N ALA A 69 -1.25 6.83 7.26
CA ALA A 69 -0.51 5.58 7.35
C ALA A 69 0.21 5.49 8.70
N TYR A 70 -0.12 4.49 9.50
CA TYR A 70 0.44 4.24 10.83
C TYR A 70 1.48 3.13 10.79
N ASP A 71 2.39 3.13 11.77
CA ASP A 71 3.41 2.08 11.96
C ASP A 71 4.13 1.69 10.66
N CYS A 72 4.56 2.69 9.88
CA CYS A 72 5.18 2.47 8.59
C CYS A 72 6.58 1.86 8.76
N LEU A 73 6.83 0.77 8.05
CA LEU A 73 8.07 0.02 8.06
C LEU A 73 8.55 -0.16 6.62
N LEU A 74 9.76 0.28 6.37
CA LEU A 74 10.46 0.02 5.13
C LEU A 74 11.47 -1.11 5.37
N HIS A 75 11.34 -2.17 4.58
CA HIS A 75 12.09 -3.40 4.76
C HIS A 75 12.75 -3.79 3.45
N MET A 76 14.07 -3.94 3.46
CA MET A 76 14.83 -4.44 2.33
C MET A 76 15.35 -5.83 2.65
N GLY A 77 15.06 -6.79 1.79
CA GLY A 77 15.43 -8.19 2.01
C GLY A 77 15.45 -8.99 0.72
N GLY A 78 15.72 -10.28 0.86
CA GLY A 78 15.68 -11.27 -0.21
C GLY A 78 15.43 -12.65 0.39
N TRP A 79 15.58 -13.70 -0.42
CA TRP A 79 15.48 -15.07 0.09
C TRP A 79 16.55 -15.41 1.13
N GLU A 80 17.72 -14.74 1.10
CA GLU A 80 18.77 -14.91 2.11
C GLU A 80 18.48 -14.17 3.43
N GLY A 81 17.36 -13.46 3.54
CA GLY A 81 16.90 -12.82 4.77
C GLY A 81 16.78 -11.30 4.68
N ASN A 82 16.82 -10.64 5.84
CA ASN A 82 16.58 -9.22 5.96
C ASN A 82 17.90 -8.46 5.92
N PHE A 83 18.02 -7.49 5.01
CA PHE A 83 19.24 -6.70 4.83
C PHE A 83 19.16 -5.38 5.60
N ALA A 84 18.00 -4.73 5.61
CA ALA A 84 17.78 -3.51 6.37
C ALA A 84 16.31 -3.32 6.72
N VAL A 85 16.04 -2.78 7.92
CA VAL A 85 14.69 -2.41 8.37
C VAL A 85 14.71 -1.00 8.93
N LYS A 86 13.83 -0.14 8.45
CA LYS A 86 13.71 1.25 8.87
C LYS A 86 12.27 1.58 9.21
N LYS A 87 12.05 2.13 10.41
CA LYS A 87 10.75 2.74 10.76
C LYS A 87 10.64 4.10 10.09
N VAL A 88 9.48 4.37 9.51
CA VAL A 88 9.17 5.62 8.82
C VAL A 88 7.96 6.26 9.49
N TYR A 89 7.96 7.59 9.60
CA TYR A 89 6.88 8.34 10.24
C TYR A 89 6.38 9.42 9.28
N PRO A 90 5.61 9.05 8.23
CA PRO A 90 5.00 10.04 7.35
C PRO A 90 4.04 10.93 8.15
N ARG A 91 4.11 12.24 7.94
CA ARG A 91 3.35 13.22 8.71
C ARG A 91 1.92 13.36 8.16
N GLY A 92 0.99 12.47 8.53
CA GLY A 92 -0.46 12.65 8.31
C GLY A 92 -1.04 12.19 6.95
N PRO A 93 -2.33 12.50 6.66
CA PRO A 93 -3.01 12.13 5.42
C PRO A 93 -2.70 13.10 4.26
N ARG A 94 -2.53 12.61 3.02
CA ARG A 94 -2.25 13.44 1.84
C ARG A 94 -1.04 14.39 1.97
N TYR A 95 -0.05 14.03 2.79
CA TYR A 95 1.11 14.90 3.05
C TYR A 95 2.38 14.49 2.32
N GLN A 96 3.24 15.49 2.21
CA GLN A 96 4.44 15.63 1.39
C GLN A 96 5.37 14.41 1.40
N LYS A 97 6.04 14.27 0.25
CA LYS A 97 7.11 13.33 0.02
C LYS A 97 8.09 13.26 1.19
N HIS A 98 8.30 12.04 1.68
CA HIS A 98 9.17 11.75 2.81
C HIS A 98 10.32 10.88 2.36
N VAL A 99 11.55 11.37 2.56
CA VAL A 99 12.74 10.61 2.20
C VAL A 99 13.15 9.75 3.39
N ALA A 100 13.14 8.43 3.20
CA ALA A 100 13.81 7.50 4.11
C ALA A 100 15.24 7.24 3.62
N SER A 101 16.11 6.73 4.49
CA SER A 101 17.46 6.28 4.09
C SER A 101 17.71 4.83 4.51
N ILE A 102 18.19 4.04 3.56
CA ILE A 102 18.66 2.67 3.76
C ILE A 102 20.15 2.66 3.45
N VAL A 103 20.96 2.34 4.46
CA VAL A 103 22.42 2.25 4.31
C VAL A 103 22.81 0.79 4.13
N LEU A 104 23.48 0.47 3.03
CA LEU A 104 23.97 -0.85 2.68
C LEU A 104 25.50 -0.84 2.69
N GLY A 105 26.08 -1.43 3.74
CA GLY A 105 27.53 -1.63 3.83
C GLY A 105 28.08 -2.62 2.80
N PRO A 106 29.41 -2.81 2.76
CA PRO A 106 30.05 -3.81 1.89
C PRO A 106 29.59 -5.24 2.19
N ASP A 107 29.32 -5.53 3.46
CA ASP A 107 28.91 -6.86 3.93
C ASP A 107 27.41 -7.14 3.72
N ALA A 108 26.65 -6.16 3.22
CA ALA A 108 25.25 -6.36 2.89
C ALA A 108 25.17 -7.46 1.80
N PRO A 109 24.40 -8.55 2.01
CA PRO A 109 24.36 -9.66 1.07
C PRO A 109 24.03 -9.23 -0.35
N ILE A 110 23.12 -8.26 -0.51
CA ILE A 110 22.71 -7.68 -1.79
C ILE A 110 23.80 -6.85 -2.49
N ARG A 111 24.96 -6.68 -1.88
CA ARG A 111 26.12 -6.00 -2.48
C ARG A 111 27.29 -6.94 -2.68
N ALA A 112 27.44 -7.93 -1.81
CA ALA A 112 28.53 -8.90 -1.86
C ALA A 112 28.25 -10.09 -2.80
N LYS A 113 26.98 -10.43 -3.06
CA LYS A 113 26.60 -11.61 -3.86
C LYS A 113 25.44 -11.30 -4.78
N LEU A 114 25.36 -12.04 -5.89
CA LEU A 114 24.19 -12.03 -6.75
C LEU A 114 23.03 -12.72 -6.01
N ILE A 115 21.94 -12.00 -5.82
CA ILE A 115 20.72 -12.44 -5.16
C ILE A 115 19.62 -12.49 -6.20
N ASN A 116 19.01 -13.67 -6.31
CA ASN A 116 17.78 -13.83 -7.07
C ASN A 116 16.61 -13.49 -6.12
N ASN A 117 15.79 -12.50 -6.48
CA ASN A 117 14.59 -12.04 -5.76
C ASN A 117 14.85 -11.16 -4.52
N GLY A 118 15.66 -10.11 -4.70
CA GLY A 118 15.66 -8.99 -3.77
C GLY A 118 14.35 -8.22 -3.82
N TYR A 119 13.92 -7.66 -2.69
CA TYR A 119 12.73 -6.82 -2.61
C TYR A 119 12.90 -5.68 -1.62
N ILE A 120 12.14 -4.61 -1.86
CA ILE A 120 11.79 -3.61 -0.85
C ILE A 120 10.31 -3.75 -0.55
N ARG A 121 9.99 -3.95 0.72
CA ARG A 121 8.63 -3.99 1.24
C ARG A 121 8.36 -2.75 2.06
N LEU A 122 7.38 -1.98 1.65
CA LEU A 122 6.79 -0.91 2.43
C LEU A 122 5.52 -1.46 3.09
N ARG A 123 5.54 -1.55 4.43
CA ARG A 123 4.41 -2.01 5.23
C ARG A 123 3.85 -0.85 6.03
N TYR A 124 2.54 -0.73 6.12
CA TYR A 124 1.86 0.26 6.95
C TYR A 124 0.49 -0.24 7.43
N LEU A 125 -0.08 0.48 8.39
CA LEU A 125 -1.42 0.25 8.92
C LEU A 125 -2.35 1.41 8.59
N ASP A 126 -3.64 1.14 8.44
CA ASP A 126 -4.66 2.19 8.48
C ASP A 126 -5.10 2.50 9.92
N ARG A 127 -6.01 3.48 10.05
CA ARG A 127 -6.59 3.88 11.34
C ARG A 127 -7.38 2.76 12.06
N TRP A 128 -7.72 1.69 11.37
CA TRP A 128 -8.41 0.51 11.92
C TRP A 128 -7.46 -0.69 12.08
N GLY A 129 -6.15 -0.49 11.93
CA GLY A 129 -5.13 -1.52 12.11
C GLY A 129 -5.07 -2.54 10.98
N GLN A 130 -5.72 -2.30 9.84
CA GLN A 130 -5.60 -3.16 8.67
C GLN A 130 -4.20 -3.00 8.07
N LYS A 131 -3.62 -4.12 7.64
CA LYS A 131 -2.24 -4.18 7.14
C LYS A 131 -2.21 -4.01 5.63
N TYR A 132 -1.31 -3.15 5.18
CA TYR A 132 -0.99 -2.91 3.78
C TYR A 132 0.47 -3.24 3.56
N ASP A 133 0.76 -3.95 2.47
CA ASP A 133 2.12 -4.20 2.03
C ASP A 133 2.27 -3.86 0.56
N CYS A 134 3.28 -3.05 0.24
CA CYS A 134 3.70 -2.74 -1.11
C CYS A 134 5.10 -3.30 -1.34
N TRP A 135 5.27 -4.14 -2.35
CA TRP A 135 6.53 -4.80 -2.66
C TRP A 135 7.08 -4.29 -3.99
N TYR A 136 8.36 -3.95 -3.97
CA TYR A 136 9.12 -3.48 -5.13
C TYR A 136 10.24 -4.49 -5.38
N GLN A 137 10.38 -4.92 -6.64
CA GLN A 137 11.46 -5.82 -7.02
C GLN A 137 12.79 -5.09 -7.01
N VAL A 138 13.82 -5.78 -6.56
CA VAL A 138 15.17 -5.26 -6.49
C VAL A 138 16.06 -6.12 -7.37
N THR A 139 16.67 -5.50 -8.35
CA THR A 139 17.64 -6.11 -9.25
C THR A 139 19.04 -5.58 -8.95
N GLN A 140 20.04 -6.33 -9.40
CA GLN A 140 21.43 -5.99 -9.22
C GLN A 140 22.10 -5.80 -10.56
N VAL A 141 22.98 -4.80 -10.63
CA VAL A 141 23.80 -4.53 -11.80
C VAL A 141 25.26 -4.60 -11.36
N GLY A 142 26.01 -5.52 -11.95
CA GLY A 142 27.46 -5.59 -11.78
C GLY A 142 28.12 -4.39 -12.46
N THR A 143 29.23 -3.92 -11.93
CA THR A 143 30.02 -2.83 -12.53
C THR A 143 31.45 -3.32 -12.67
N GLU A 144 32.09 -3.10 -13.82
CA GLU A 144 33.47 -3.57 -14.07
C GLU A 144 34.49 -2.91 -13.13
N GLU A 145 34.16 -1.73 -12.59
CA GLU A 145 35.04 -0.90 -11.76
C GLU A 145 35.05 -1.31 -10.28
N THR A 146 34.05 -2.04 -9.79
CA THR A 146 33.93 -2.40 -8.37
C THR A 146 33.44 -3.83 -8.18
N PRO A 147 33.97 -4.60 -7.21
CA PRO A 147 33.51 -5.97 -6.95
C PRO A 147 32.11 -6.03 -6.31
N LEU A 148 31.51 -4.89 -5.98
CA LEU A 148 30.21 -4.79 -5.32
C LEU A 148 29.11 -4.53 -6.35
N TYR A 149 27.96 -5.18 -6.16
CA TYR A 149 26.78 -4.95 -6.99
C TYR A 149 26.14 -3.60 -6.65
N ASN A 150 25.74 -2.87 -7.70
CA ASN A 150 24.81 -1.76 -7.60
C ASN A 150 23.38 -2.31 -7.56
N VAL A 151 22.49 -1.56 -6.92
CA VAL A 151 21.11 -1.97 -6.69
C VAL A 151 20.18 -1.08 -7.52
N GLN A 152 19.30 -1.71 -8.29
CA GLN A 152 18.21 -1.06 -9.01
C GLN A 152 16.88 -1.54 -8.46
N ILE A 153 15.90 -0.65 -8.38
CA ILE A 153 14.60 -0.91 -7.76
C ILE A 153 13.54 -0.57 -8.77
N ASP A 154 12.72 -1.55 -9.12
CA ASP A 154 11.60 -1.37 -10.03
C ASP A 154 10.43 -0.70 -9.31
N LEU A 155 10.18 0.56 -9.63
CA LEU A 155 9.04 1.34 -9.13
C LEU A 155 7.81 1.26 -10.05
N GLU A 156 7.94 0.72 -11.25
CA GLU A 156 6.86 0.71 -12.25
C GLU A 156 5.82 -0.37 -11.96
N GLN A 157 6.24 -1.51 -11.42
CA GLN A 157 5.38 -2.67 -11.18
C GLN A 157 5.36 -3.11 -9.70
N PRO A 158 4.84 -2.26 -8.78
CA PRO A 158 4.69 -2.65 -7.40
C PRO A 158 3.64 -3.75 -7.23
N GLN A 159 3.93 -4.73 -6.38
CA GLN A 159 2.94 -5.72 -5.95
C GLN A 159 2.27 -5.23 -4.67
N LEU A 160 0.98 -4.91 -4.76
CA LEU A 160 0.18 -4.39 -3.67
C LEU A 160 -0.62 -5.51 -3.00
N ASN A 161 -0.50 -5.63 -1.68
CA ASN A 161 -1.35 -6.45 -0.86
C ASN A 161 -2.15 -5.54 0.07
N GLU A 162 -3.42 -5.36 -0.28
CA GLU A 162 -4.38 -4.53 0.44
C GLU A 162 -5.42 -5.40 1.17
N PRO A 163 -5.96 -4.94 2.29
CA PRO A 163 -7.09 -5.59 2.93
C PRO A 163 -8.34 -5.48 2.04
N HIS A 164 -9.07 -6.60 1.91
CA HIS A 164 -10.32 -6.68 1.15
C HIS A 164 -11.52 -6.94 2.08
N PRO A 165 -11.91 -5.97 2.93
CA PRO A 165 -13.02 -6.17 3.84
C PRO A 165 -14.34 -6.31 3.09
N THR A 166 -15.25 -7.09 3.65
CA THR A 166 -16.63 -7.18 3.21
C THR A 166 -17.38 -5.87 3.48
N PHE A 167 -18.52 -5.67 2.82
CA PHE A 167 -19.37 -4.50 3.04
C PHE A 167 -19.74 -4.29 4.53
N TRP A 168 -20.07 -5.37 5.23
CA TRP A 168 -20.43 -5.31 6.65
C TRP A 168 -19.26 -4.88 7.52
N GLU A 169 -18.06 -5.32 7.21
CA GLU A 169 -16.84 -4.91 7.90
C GLU A 169 -16.53 -3.44 7.63
N MET A 170 -16.60 -2.97 6.37
CA MET A 170 -16.44 -1.55 6.04
C MET A 170 -17.40 -0.67 6.87
N ARG A 171 -18.69 -1.06 6.92
CA ARG A 171 -19.70 -0.36 7.71
C ARG A 171 -19.38 -0.40 9.21
N LYS A 172 -18.87 -1.51 9.73
CA LYS A 172 -18.45 -1.63 11.13
C LYS A 172 -17.28 -0.67 11.40
N PHE A 173 -16.25 -0.68 10.58
CA PHE A 173 -15.08 0.20 10.72
C PHE A 173 -15.47 1.67 10.73
N LEU A 174 -16.33 2.11 9.82
CA LEU A 174 -16.81 3.50 9.76
C LEU A 174 -17.62 3.93 11.00
N ARG A 175 -18.10 2.99 11.82
CA ARG A 175 -18.92 3.27 13.01
C ARG A 175 -18.18 3.07 14.32
N THR A 176 -17.02 2.42 14.30
CA THR A 176 -16.20 2.17 15.48
C THR A 176 -15.19 3.30 15.69
N ILE A 177 -14.82 3.51 16.95
CA ILE A 177 -13.67 4.37 17.29
C ILE A 177 -12.43 3.76 16.63
N PRO A 178 -11.63 4.56 15.91
CA PRO A 178 -10.43 4.07 15.27
C PRO A 178 -9.41 3.59 16.32
N LEU A 179 -8.48 2.73 15.91
CA LEU A 179 -7.32 2.36 16.74
C LEU A 179 -6.31 3.51 16.83
N TYR A 180 -6.26 4.35 15.80
CA TYR A 180 -5.36 5.50 15.70
C TYR A 180 -6.15 6.76 15.29
N ASP A 181 -5.86 7.89 15.92
CA ASP A 181 -6.60 9.16 15.77
C ASP A 181 -6.20 9.97 14.52
#